data_AF-A0A6G8AKY3-F1
#
_entry.id   AF-A0A6G8AKY3-F1
#
_cell.length_a   1.000
_cell.length_b   1.000
_cell.length_c   1.000
_cell.angle_alpha   90.00
_cell.angle_beta   90.00
_cell.angle_gamma   90.00
#
_symmetry.space_group_name_H-M   'P 1'
#
loop_
_entity.id
_entity.type
_entity.pdbx_description
1 polymer ?
#
loop_
_entity_poly.entity_id
_entity_poly.type
_entity_poly.pdbx_seq_one_letter_code
_entity_poly.pdbx_strand_id
1 'polypeptide(L)'
;MKKTERQDLVKQVVLQYQIETQDELLEKLKTVGVEATQATISRDMRELSIVKGRKDGSGPSHYLIHDIISVPQQLDQLAESVADSVEKITVVQFMVIIQTYLGSANMLAAQIDDMKLPEVAGTLAGANTLSIITHTNEEAETLAEQLSSYLK
;
A
#
# COMPACT_ATOMS: atom_id res chain seq x y z
N MET A 1 12.67 -18.48 17.02
CA MET A 1 12.00 -17.87 15.86
C MET A 1 12.74 -16.60 15.44
N LYS A 2 12.94 -16.38 14.14
CA LYS A 2 13.56 -15.12 13.64
C LYS A 2 12.57 -13.96 13.76
N LYS A 3 13.07 -12.73 13.86
CA LYS A 3 12.23 -11.53 13.99
C LYS A 3 11.24 -11.38 12.81
N THR A 4 11.73 -11.52 11.58
CA THR A 4 10.91 -11.37 10.36
C THR A 4 9.76 -12.38 10.33
N GLU A 5 10.08 -13.66 10.54
CA GLU A 5 9.09 -14.74 10.63
C GLU A 5 8.02 -14.50 11.71
N ARG A 6 8.45 -14.00 12.88
CA ARG A 6 7.52 -13.60 13.95
C ARG A 6 6.61 -12.45 13.51
N GLN A 7 7.17 -11.44 12.87
CA GLN A 7 6.44 -10.26 12.40
C GLN A 7 5.41 -10.62 11.32
N ASP A 8 5.74 -11.57 10.44
CA ASP A 8 4.80 -12.09 9.44
C ASP A 8 3.61 -12.81 10.09
N LEU A 9 3.86 -13.64 11.11
CA LEU A 9 2.80 -14.28 11.90
C LEU A 9 1.95 -13.27 12.67
N VAL A 10 2.57 -12.22 13.24
CA VAL A 10 1.84 -11.11 13.90
C VAL A 10 0.90 -10.43 12.90
N LYS A 11 1.37 -10.11 11.69
CA LYS A 11 0.52 -9.53 10.64
C LYS A 11 -0.63 -10.45 10.27
N GLN A 12 -0.35 -11.73 10.02
CA GLN A 12 -1.38 -12.71 9.65
C GLN A 12 -2.47 -12.83 10.71
N VAL A 13 -2.10 -12.92 11.99
CA VAL A 13 -3.08 -13.02 13.09
C VAL A 13 -3.96 -11.75 13.17
N VAL A 14 -3.38 -10.57 13.05
CA VAL A 14 -4.14 -9.31 13.09
C VAL A 14 -5.04 -9.13 11.86
N LEU A 15 -4.67 -9.67 10.70
CA LEU A 15 -5.50 -9.64 9.49
C LEU A 15 -6.65 -10.66 9.52
N GLN A 16 -6.43 -11.82 10.14
CA GLN A 16 -7.41 -12.91 10.17
C GLN A 16 -8.41 -12.82 11.34
N TYR A 17 -8.02 -12.20 12.45
CA TYR A 17 -8.82 -12.17 13.68
C TYR A 17 -9.02 -10.73 14.16
N GLN A 18 -10.20 -10.47 14.71
CA GLN A 18 -10.51 -9.20 15.35
C GLN A 18 -9.90 -9.16 16.76
N ILE A 19 -8.66 -8.69 16.86
CA ILE A 19 -7.91 -8.66 18.13
C ILE A 19 -8.09 -7.32 18.83
N GLU A 20 -8.65 -7.30 20.03
CA GLU A 20 -8.90 -6.07 20.78
C GLU A 20 -7.75 -5.69 21.72
N THR A 21 -7.02 -6.67 22.23
CA THR A 21 -5.99 -6.48 23.26
C THR A 21 -4.69 -7.18 22.93
N GLN A 22 -3.59 -6.70 23.52
CA GLN A 22 -2.28 -7.30 23.29
C GLN A 22 -2.16 -8.69 23.92
N ASP A 23 -2.86 -8.94 25.02
CA ASP A 23 -2.89 -10.25 25.66
C ASP A 23 -3.61 -11.27 24.77
N GLU A 24 -4.73 -10.88 24.16
CA GLU A 24 -5.41 -11.69 23.15
C GLU A 24 -4.52 -11.99 21.94
N LEU A 25 -3.75 -10.99 21.46
CA LEU A 25 -2.77 -11.19 20.40
C LEU A 25 -1.72 -12.24 20.81
N LEU A 26 -1.19 -12.15 22.02
CA LEU A 26 -0.21 -13.10 22.56
C LEU A 26 -0.78 -14.51 22.69
N GLU A 27 -2.03 -14.65 23.15
CA GLU A 27 -2.71 -15.94 23.23
C GLU A 27 -2.87 -16.58 21.86
N LYS A 28 -3.30 -15.81 20.84
CA LYS A 28 -3.40 -16.31 19.46
C LYS A 28 -2.05 -16.67 18.88
N LEU A 29 -1.03 -15.84 19.09
CA LEU A 29 0.33 -16.10 18.65
C LEU A 29 0.90 -17.40 19.24
N LYS A 30 0.61 -17.72 20.51
CA LYS A 30 1.00 -18.99 21.11
C LYS A 30 0.39 -20.20 20.39
N THR A 31 -0.86 -20.09 19.90
CA THR A 31 -1.51 -21.21 19.18
C THR A 31 -0.82 -21.53 17.84
N VAL A 32 -0.10 -20.57 17.27
CA VAL A 32 0.70 -20.74 16.04
C VAL A 32 2.20 -20.88 16.33
N GLY A 33 2.57 -21.20 17.56
CA GLY A 33 3.96 -21.53 17.95
C GLY A 33 4.87 -20.32 18.19
N VAL A 34 4.32 -19.12 18.36
CA VAL A 34 5.10 -17.92 18.68
C VAL A 34 5.19 -17.73 20.20
N GLU A 35 6.39 -17.92 20.75
CA GLU A 35 6.71 -17.54 22.12
C GLU A 35 7.41 -16.17 22.16
N ALA A 36 6.71 -15.16 22.66
CA ALA A 36 7.23 -13.80 22.77
C ALA A 36 6.68 -13.11 24.03
N THR A 37 7.41 -12.10 24.52
CA THR A 37 6.95 -11.27 25.63
C THR A 37 6.06 -10.14 25.14
N GLN A 38 5.28 -9.55 26.04
CA GLN A 38 4.51 -8.34 25.75
C GLN A 38 5.38 -7.19 25.23
N ALA A 39 6.59 -7.01 25.78
CA ALA A 39 7.53 -5.98 25.32
C ALA A 39 7.99 -6.24 23.87
N THR A 40 8.27 -7.50 23.54
CA THR A 40 8.67 -7.91 22.18
C THR A 40 7.54 -7.63 21.18
N ILE A 41 6.32 -8.07 21.48
CA ILE A 41 5.16 -7.86 20.60
C ILE A 41 4.80 -6.37 20.51
N SER A 42 4.94 -5.59 21.58
CA SER A 42 4.68 -4.14 21.54
C SER A 42 5.62 -3.42 20.58
N ARG A 43 6.89 -3.84 20.54
CA ARG A 43 7.87 -3.31 19.60
C ARG A 43 7.56 -3.74 18.18
N ASP A 44 7.25 -5.01 17.95
CA ASP A 44 6.88 -5.50 16.62
C ASP A 44 5.62 -4.80 16.09
N MET A 45 4.58 -4.64 16.92
CA MET A 45 3.37 -3.90 16.54
C MET A 45 3.67 -2.47 16.10
N ARG A 46 4.58 -1.76 16.78
CA ARG A 46 5.01 -0.42 16.37
C ARG A 46 5.75 -0.44 15.04
N GLU A 47 6.65 -1.40 14.85
CA GLU A 47 7.41 -1.53 13.60
C GLU A 47 6.54 -1.97 12.41
N LEU A 48 5.43 -2.68 12.68
CA LEU A 48 4.44 -3.12 11.69
C LEU A 48 3.28 -2.13 11.52
N SER A 49 3.35 -0.95 12.15
CA SER A 49 2.27 0.05 12.14
C SER A 49 0.90 -0.50 12.52
N ILE A 50 0.87 -1.45 13.46
CA ILE A 50 -0.37 -1.96 14.03
C ILE A 50 -0.88 -0.94 15.04
N VAL A 51 -2.04 -0.37 14.74
CA VAL A 51 -2.72 0.65 15.55
C VAL A 51 -4.08 0.15 15.99
N LYS A 52 -4.62 0.70 17.07
CA LYS A 52 -5.98 0.39 17.52
C LYS A 52 -6.95 1.35 16.84
N GLY A 53 -7.91 0.82 16.08
CA GLY A 53 -8.85 1.62 15.30
C GLY A 53 -10.21 0.95 15.17
N ARG A 54 -11.09 1.56 14.37
CA ARG A 54 -12.41 1.04 14.02
C ARG A 54 -12.49 1.00 12.50
N LYS A 55 -12.72 -0.18 11.93
CA LYS A 55 -12.76 -0.37 10.47
C LYS A 55 -13.86 0.49 9.81
N ASP A 56 -15.03 0.59 10.46
CA ASP A 56 -16.20 1.27 9.90
C ASP A 56 -16.76 2.41 10.80
N GLY A 57 -15.94 2.95 11.71
CA GLY A 57 -16.34 3.99 12.68
C GLY A 57 -17.32 3.53 13.78
N SER A 58 -18.03 2.42 13.57
CA SER A 58 -18.91 1.76 14.52
C SER A 58 -18.29 0.45 15.05
N GLY A 59 -18.67 0.04 16.27
CA GLY A 59 -18.18 -1.19 16.91
C GLY A 59 -16.93 -1.02 17.80
N PRO A 60 -16.52 -2.11 18.48
CA PRO A 60 -15.36 -2.10 19.37
C PRO A 60 -14.06 -1.93 18.59
N SER A 61 -13.16 -1.12 19.15
CA SER A 61 -11.85 -0.86 18.53
C SER A 61 -10.95 -2.08 18.63
N HIS A 62 -10.36 -2.48 17.51
CA HIS A 62 -9.43 -3.61 17.42
C HIS A 62 -8.13 -3.18 16.73
N TYR A 63 -7.12 -4.03 16.80
CA TYR A 63 -5.87 -3.83 16.09
C TYR A 63 -6.09 -3.95 14.60
N LEU A 64 -5.60 -2.94 13.90
CA LEU A 64 -5.59 -2.80 12.46
C LEU A 64 -4.14 -2.54 12.05
N ILE A 65 -3.70 -3.18 10.98
CA ILE A 65 -2.45 -2.78 10.34
C ILE A 65 -2.79 -1.50 9.58
N HIS A 66 -2.20 -0.38 9.97
CA HIS A 66 -2.18 0.79 9.11
C HIS A 66 -1.24 0.41 7.97
N ASP A 67 -1.81 0.18 6.80
CA ASP A 67 -1.16 -0.38 5.62
C ASP A 67 0.14 0.36 5.29
N ILE A 68 1.25 -0.09 5.85
CA ILE A 68 2.52 -0.06 5.14
C ILE A 68 2.49 -1.33 4.29
N ILE A 69 1.74 -1.27 3.20
CA ILE A 69 1.86 -2.26 2.13
C ILE A 69 3.36 -2.27 1.80
N SER A 70 3.96 -3.46 1.77
CA SER A 70 5.37 -3.54 1.41
C SER A 70 5.54 -2.96 0.00
N VAL A 71 6.62 -2.22 -0.27
CA VAL A 71 6.87 -1.61 -1.60
C VAL A 71 6.63 -2.61 -2.76
N PRO A 72 7.05 -3.89 -2.67
CA PRO A 72 6.72 -4.88 -3.71
C PRO A 72 5.22 -5.09 -3.94
N GLN A 73 4.43 -5.14 -2.86
CA GLN A 73 2.99 -5.37 -2.94
C GLN A 73 2.22 -4.12 -3.44
N GLN A 74 2.74 -2.90 -3.18
CA GLN A 74 2.20 -1.67 -3.80
C GLN A 74 2.43 -1.67 -5.31
N LEU A 75 3.60 -2.14 -5.75
CA LEU A 75 3.94 -2.25 -7.16
C LEU A 75 3.08 -3.29 -7.87
N ASP A 76 2.82 -4.44 -7.25
CA ASP A 76 1.93 -5.47 -7.81
C ASP A 76 0.49 -4.92 -7.99
N GLN A 77 -0.04 -4.24 -6.98
CA GLN A 77 -1.37 -3.61 -7.07
C GLN A 77 -1.45 -2.49 -8.11
N LEU A 78 -0.39 -1.69 -8.23
CA LEU A 78 -0.27 -0.68 -9.27
C LEU A 78 -0.25 -1.33 -10.65
N ALA A 79 0.52 -2.41 -10.82
CA ALA A 79 0.60 -3.14 -12.09
C ALA A 79 -0.77 -3.69 -12.53
N GLU A 80 -1.52 -4.32 -11.62
CA GLU A 80 -2.89 -4.78 -11.88
C GLU A 80 -3.81 -3.61 -12.24
N SER A 81 -3.77 -2.53 -11.46
CA SER A 81 -4.62 -1.35 -11.69
C SER A 81 -4.32 -0.68 -13.03
N VAL A 82 -3.04 -0.59 -13.42
CA VAL A 82 -2.63 -0.07 -14.72
C VAL A 82 -3.13 -0.97 -15.85
N ALA A 83 -2.93 -2.28 -15.74
CA ALA A 83 -3.37 -3.23 -16.75
C ALA A 83 -4.89 -3.21 -17.00
N ASP A 84 -5.69 -3.01 -15.94
CA ASP A 84 -7.15 -3.05 -16.02
C ASP A 84 -7.78 -1.71 -16.42
N SER A 85 -7.08 -0.59 -16.21
CA SER A 85 -7.71 0.73 -16.29
C SER A 85 -7.06 1.75 -17.22
N VAL A 86 -5.88 1.47 -17.76
CA VAL A 86 -5.14 2.40 -18.63
C VAL A 86 -5.29 2.03 -20.11
N GLU A 87 -5.68 3.02 -20.92
CA GLU A 87 -5.76 2.90 -22.38
C GLU A 87 -4.46 3.35 -23.06
N LYS A 88 -3.84 4.42 -22.56
CA LYS A 88 -2.67 5.03 -23.19
C LYS A 88 -1.83 5.82 -22.19
N ILE A 89 -0.51 5.77 -22.37
CA ILE A 89 0.46 6.59 -21.63
C ILE A 89 1.19 7.50 -22.63
N THR A 90 1.42 8.76 -22.27
CA THR A 90 2.13 9.73 -23.12
C THR A 90 2.96 10.66 -22.27
N VAL A 91 4.24 10.81 -22.63
CA VAL A 91 5.16 11.75 -21.97
C VAL A 91 5.12 13.11 -22.67
N VAL A 92 5.02 14.18 -21.89
CA VAL A 92 5.13 15.57 -22.35
C VAL A 92 6.06 16.31 -21.41
N GLN A 93 7.35 16.40 -21.76
CA GLN A 93 8.38 16.95 -20.87
C GLN A 93 8.37 16.22 -19.51
N PHE A 94 8.31 16.95 -18.40
CA PHE A 94 8.25 16.41 -17.03
C PHE A 94 6.85 15.90 -16.63
N MET A 95 5.93 15.70 -17.58
CA MET A 95 4.58 15.21 -17.31
C MET A 95 4.34 13.85 -17.96
N VAL A 96 3.70 12.95 -17.21
CA VAL A 96 3.17 11.68 -17.73
C VAL A 96 1.64 11.78 -17.77
N ILE A 97 1.07 11.74 -18.98
CA ILE A 97 -0.37 11.77 -19.22
C ILE A 97 -0.85 10.33 -19.41
N ILE A 98 -1.74 9.89 -18.53
CA ILE A 98 -2.35 8.57 -18.54
C ILE A 98 -3.83 8.73 -18.91
N GLN A 99 -4.23 8.17 -20.05
CA GLN A 99 -5.64 8.02 -20.41
C GLN A 99 -6.14 6.70 -19.85
N THR A 100 -7.29 6.76 -19.18
CA THR A 100 -7.89 5.66 -18.44
C THR A 100 -9.32 5.43 -18.90
N TYR A 101 -9.90 4.27 -18.59
CA TYR A 101 -11.34 4.10 -18.67
C TYR A 101 -12.07 5.06 -17.73
N LEU A 102 -13.31 5.38 -18.06
CA LEU A 102 -14.11 6.37 -17.34
C LEU A 102 -14.22 6.01 -15.84
N GLY A 103 -13.81 6.94 -14.97
CA GLY A 103 -13.89 6.81 -13.52
C GLY A 103 -12.63 6.27 -12.85
N SER A 104 -11.63 5.82 -13.61
CA SER A 104 -10.44 5.18 -13.03
C SER A 104 -9.28 6.12 -12.71
N ALA A 105 -9.24 7.31 -13.31
CA ALA A 105 -8.14 8.27 -13.13
C ALA A 105 -7.91 8.68 -11.65
N ASN A 106 -8.98 8.92 -10.89
CA ASN A 106 -8.87 9.30 -9.47
C ASN A 106 -8.32 8.17 -8.60
N MET A 107 -8.69 6.92 -8.90
CA MET A 107 -8.21 5.76 -8.17
C MET A 107 -6.70 5.57 -8.38
N LEU A 108 -6.25 5.62 -9.64
CA LEU A 108 -4.82 5.53 -9.95
C LEU A 108 -4.01 6.68 -9.34
N ALA A 109 -4.54 7.90 -9.35
CA ALA A 109 -3.89 9.05 -8.73
C ALA A 109 -3.66 8.82 -7.22
N ALA A 110 -4.70 8.37 -6.50
CA ALA A 110 -4.60 8.08 -5.08
C ALA A 110 -3.55 6.99 -4.78
N GLN A 111 -3.51 5.93 -5.59
CA GLN A 111 -2.49 4.88 -5.44
C GLN A 111 -1.07 5.41 -5.63
N ILE A 112 -0.85 6.24 -6.66
CA ILE A 112 0.48 6.82 -6.94
C ILE A 112 0.90 7.79 -5.83
N ASP A 113 -0.03 8.61 -5.34
CA ASP A 113 0.23 9.54 -4.23
C ASP A 113 0.61 8.79 -2.93
N ASP A 114 -0.09 7.68 -2.64
CA ASP A 114 0.17 6.85 -1.46
C ASP A 114 1.55 6.16 -1.50
N MET A 115 2.08 5.88 -2.69
CA MET A 115 3.42 5.31 -2.88
C MET A 115 4.54 6.29 -2.56
N LYS A 116 4.27 7.60 -2.53
CA LYS A 116 5.25 8.66 -2.23
C LYS A 116 6.56 8.51 -3.01
N LEU A 117 6.43 8.23 -4.31
CA LEU A 117 7.55 8.07 -5.23
C LEU A 117 8.41 9.35 -5.24
N PRO A 118 9.73 9.27 -4.95
CA PRO A 118 10.60 10.45 -4.88
C PRO A 118 10.63 11.29 -6.16
N GLU A 119 10.43 10.66 -7.31
CA GLU A 119 10.42 11.27 -8.63
C GLU A 119 9.11 12.01 -8.95
N VAL A 120 8.03 11.77 -8.20
CA VAL A 120 6.71 12.37 -8.41
C VAL A 120 6.53 13.61 -7.54
N ALA A 121 6.40 14.77 -8.18
CA ALA A 121 6.07 16.03 -7.51
C ALA A 121 4.58 16.13 -7.13
N GLY A 122 3.71 15.46 -7.89
CA GLY A 122 2.28 15.33 -7.59
C GLY A 122 1.44 14.83 -8.76
N THR A 123 0.15 14.58 -8.50
CA THR A 123 -0.81 14.09 -9.49
C THR A 123 -2.03 15.02 -9.63
N LEU A 124 -2.67 14.98 -10.80
CA LEU A 124 -3.95 15.64 -11.07
C LEU A 124 -4.85 14.71 -11.90
N ALA A 125 -5.98 14.31 -11.32
CA ALA A 125 -6.94 13.44 -11.97
C ALA A 125 -8.18 14.21 -12.46
N GLY A 126 -8.57 13.94 -13.70
CA GLY A 126 -9.88 14.25 -14.27
C GLY A 126 -10.81 13.03 -14.23
N ALA A 127 -11.80 12.99 -15.12
CA ALA A 127 -12.74 11.88 -15.21
C ALA A 127 -12.11 10.60 -15.79
N ASN A 128 -11.25 10.76 -16.80
CA ASN A 128 -10.62 9.67 -17.54
C ASN A 128 -9.16 9.96 -17.91
N THR A 129 -8.57 11.03 -17.36
CA THR A 129 -7.20 11.44 -17.63
C THR A 129 -6.51 11.73 -16.30
N LEU A 130 -5.33 11.15 -16.11
CA LEU A 130 -4.44 11.42 -14.99
C LEU A 130 -3.17 12.09 -15.53
N SER A 131 -2.79 13.22 -14.95
CA SER A 131 -1.51 13.89 -15.19
C SER A 131 -0.62 13.67 -13.97
N ILE A 132 0.55 13.07 -14.17
CA ILE A 132 1.60 12.94 -13.15
C ILE A 132 2.68 13.95 -13.49
N ILE A 133 3.13 14.71 -12.50
CA ILE A 133 4.17 15.74 -12.64
C ILE A 133 5.42 15.21 -11.94
N THR A 134 6.53 15.10 -12.66
CA THR A 134 7.85 14.72 -12.11
C THR A 134 8.76 15.94 -11.97
N HIS A 135 9.93 15.77 -11.37
CA HIS A 135 10.91 16.86 -11.24
C HIS A 135 11.71 17.11 -12.53
N THR A 136 11.87 16.07 -13.36
CA THR A 136 12.65 16.13 -14.61
C THR A 136 12.00 15.34 -15.74
N ASN A 137 12.41 15.63 -16.98
CA ASN A 137 11.98 14.87 -18.16
C ASN A 137 12.45 13.41 -18.11
N GLU A 138 13.66 13.15 -17.61
CA GLU A 138 14.24 11.80 -17.52
C GLU A 138 13.46 10.91 -16.54
N GLU A 139 13.03 11.47 -15.41
CA GLU A 139 12.14 10.79 -14.47
C GLU A 139 10.76 10.50 -15.08
N ALA A 140 10.22 11.41 -15.88
CA ALA A 140 8.95 11.19 -16.58
C ALA A 140 9.06 10.04 -17.59
N GLU A 141 10.16 9.99 -18.35
CA GLU A 141 10.44 8.90 -19.29
C GLU A 141 10.57 7.56 -18.54
N THR A 142 11.37 7.52 -17.47
CA THR A 142 11.59 6.31 -16.66
C THR A 142 10.28 5.79 -16.04
N LEU A 143 9.48 6.69 -15.44
CA LEU A 143 8.19 6.33 -14.86
C LEU A 143 7.21 5.83 -15.92
N ALA A 144 7.18 6.48 -17.09
CA ALA A 144 6.33 6.04 -18.19
C ALA A 144 6.74 4.67 -18.74
N GLU A 145 8.03 4.38 -18.85
CA GLU A 145 8.54 3.05 -19.23
C GLU A 145 8.12 1.98 -18.23
N GLN A 146 8.26 2.25 -16.93
CA GLN A 146 7.84 1.35 -15.88
C GLN A 146 6.33 1.07 -15.95
N LEU A 147 5.50 2.11 -16.02
CA LEU A 147 4.04 1.96 -16.10
C LEU A 147 3.62 1.25 -17.39
N SER A 148 4.29 1.56 -18.51
CA SER A 148 4.02 0.90 -19.80
C SER A 148 4.36 -0.59 -19.78
N SER A 149 5.31 -1.02 -18.94
CA SER A 149 5.64 -2.44 -18.77
C SER A 149 4.51 -3.27 -18.16
N TYR A 150 3.52 -2.62 -17.55
CA TYR A 150 2.33 -3.26 -16.99
C TYR A 150 1.17 -3.36 -17.99
N LEU A 151 1.25 -2.65 -19.11
CA LEU A 151 0.27 -2.77 -20.19
C LEU A 151 0.51 -4.09 -20.94
N LYS A 152 -0.53 -4.89 -21.11
CA LYS A 152 -0.48 -6.17 -21.85
C LYS A 152 -0.49 -5.98 -23.35
#